data_AF-A0A920VP42-F1
#
_entry.id   AF-A0A920VP42-F1
#
_cell.length_a   1.000
_cell.length_b   1.000
_cell.length_c   1.000
_cell.angle_alpha   90.00
_cell.angle_beta   90.00
_cell.angle_gamma   90.00
#
_symmetry.space_group_name_H-M   'P 1'
#
loop_
_entity.id
_entity.type
_entity.pdbx_description
1 polymer ?
#
loop_
_entity_poly.entity_id
_entity_poly.type
_entity_poly.pdbx_seq_one_letter_code
_entity_poly.pdbx_strand_id
1 'polypeptide(L)'
;MNLIMVATPIEMKGCGFDLASSASVIQWHIVAMFLPSFVTGHLIRFFGVTRIMICGPVMLLMCVLVNLHGTTLLHFTGALVLLGIGWNFLFVGGTTLLTEVYWPAEKAKVQGLNDFLVFSTVAMTAVSSGFLHDKLGWVAINYAVLPIIGIAFCSVAWLEWRRRMSLSNEAV
;
A
#
# COMPACT_ATOMS: atom_id res chain seq x y z
N MET A 1 -1.84 1.08 -3.90
CA MET A 1 -0.64 0.57 -4.62
C MET A 1 -0.83 0.52 -6.13
N ASN A 2 -1.92 -0.06 -6.63
CA ASN A 2 -1.98 -0.52 -8.02
C ASN A 2 -1.89 0.61 -9.06
N LEU A 3 -2.49 1.77 -8.77
CA LEU A 3 -2.49 2.93 -9.67
C LEU A 3 -1.06 3.38 -10.06
N ILE A 4 -0.17 3.53 -9.07
CA ILE A 4 1.23 3.92 -9.31
C ILE A 4 2.00 2.79 -9.97
N MET A 5 1.82 1.55 -9.50
CA MET A 5 2.57 0.39 -10.00
C MET A 5 2.31 0.15 -11.49
N VAL A 6 1.05 0.25 -11.95
CA VAL A 6 0.70 0.07 -13.38
C VAL A 6 1.10 1.28 -14.23
N ALA A 7 1.05 2.50 -13.70
CA ALA A 7 1.46 3.70 -14.42
C ALA A 7 2.99 3.81 -14.57
N THR A 8 3.77 3.17 -13.70
CA THR A 8 5.24 3.34 -13.66
C THR A 8 5.93 2.89 -14.96
N PRO A 9 5.68 1.69 -15.52
CA PRO A 9 6.29 1.29 -16.79
C PRO A 9 5.92 2.22 -17.96
N ILE A 10 4.72 2.83 -17.90
CA ILE A 10 4.26 3.78 -18.92
C ILE A 10 5.11 5.05 -18.84
N GLU A 11 5.32 5.59 -17.64
CA GLU A 11 6.18 6.75 -17.43
C GLU A 11 7.65 6.48 -17.75
N MET A 12 8.16 5.32 -17.33
CA MET A 12 9.54 4.90 -17.61
C MET A 12 9.81 4.83 -19.12
N LYS A 13 8.86 4.30 -19.89
CA LYS A 13 8.93 4.31 -21.35
C LYS A 13 8.93 5.75 -21.90
N GLY A 14 8.12 6.65 -21.33
CA GLY A 14 8.13 8.07 -21.66
C GLY A 14 9.46 8.77 -21.38
N CYS A 15 10.19 8.33 -20.36
CA CYS A 15 11.53 8.79 -20.01
C CYS A 15 12.65 8.12 -20.83
N GLY A 16 12.33 7.23 -21.77
CA GLY A 16 13.30 6.56 -22.64
C GLY A 16 13.98 5.32 -22.03
N PHE A 17 13.48 4.80 -20.89
CA PHE A 17 13.96 3.53 -20.35
C PHE A 17 13.45 2.34 -21.17
N ASP A 18 14.24 1.28 -21.18
CA ASP A 18 13.88 0.04 -21.84
C ASP A 18 12.91 -0.81 -20.99
N LEU A 19 12.32 -1.82 -21.64
CA LEU A 19 11.42 -2.76 -20.97
C LEU A 19 12.13 -3.58 -19.89
N ALA A 20 13.42 -3.87 -20.05
CA ALA A 20 14.18 -4.63 -19.05
C ALA A 20 14.36 -3.84 -17.75
N SER A 21 14.67 -2.54 -17.83
CA SER A 21 14.72 -1.67 -16.65
C SER A 21 13.37 -1.60 -15.94
N SER A 22 12.28 -1.45 -16.70
CA SER A 22 10.92 -1.41 -16.13
C SER A 22 10.57 -2.74 -15.45
N ALA A 23 10.93 -3.87 -16.07
CA ALA A 23 10.72 -5.20 -15.48
C ALA A 23 11.53 -5.36 -14.17
N SER A 24 12.78 -4.89 -14.13
CA SER A 24 13.59 -4.93 -12.91
C SER A 24 12.97 -4.12 -11.77
N VAL A 25 12.43 -2.94 -12.07
CA VAL A 25 11.71 -2.10 -11.10
C VAL A 25 10.48 -2.84 -10.53
N ILE A 26 9.70 -3.51 -11.39
CA ILE A 26 8.56 -4.33 -10.93
C ILE A 26 9.02 -5.56 -10.13
N GLN A 27 10.14 -6.19 -10.48
CA GLN A 27 10.68 -7.31 -9.70
C GLN A 27 11.04 -6.88 -8.27
N TRP A 28 11.75 -5.76 -8.13
CA TRP A 28 12.07 -5.20 -6.82
C TRP A 28 10.82 -4.80 -6.02
N HIS A 29 9.79 -4.31 -6.70
CA HIS A 29 8.48 -4.07 -6.09
C HIS A 29 7.87 -5.34 -5.49
N ILE A 30 7.83 -6.43 -6.25
CA ILE A 30 7.26 -7.71 -5.80
C ILE A 30 8.07 -8.26 -4.62
N VAL A 31 9.39 -8.18 -4.68
CA VAL A 31 10.25 -8.54 -3.53
C VAL A 31 9.88 -7.71 -2.32
N ALA A 32 9.74 -6.39 -2.47
CA ALA A 32 9.33 -5.49 -1.39
C ALA A 32 7.90 -5.75 -0.86
N MET A 33 7.00 -6.30 -1.68
CA MET A 33 5.65 -6.68 -1.25
C MET A 33 5.63 -7.92 -0.35
N PHE A 34 6.48 -8.91 -0.60
CA PHE A 34 6.39 -10.23 0.06
C PHE A 34 7.55 -10.53 1.02
N LEU A 35 8.76 -10.03 0.75
CA LEU A 35 9.92 -10.26 1.61
C LEU A 35 9.73 -9.71 3.04
N PRO A 36 9.12 -8.54 3.27
CA PRO A 36 8.89 -8.08 4.62
C PRO A 36 8.00 -9.01 5.44
N SER A 37 7.06 -9.75 4.81
CA SER A 37 6.12 -10.64 5.52
C SER A 37 6.78 -11.66 6.45
N PHE A 38 8.01 -12.10 6.14
CA PHE A 38 8.79 -12.99 7.01
C PHE A 38 9.07 -12.38 8.39
N VAL A 39 9.19 -11.05 8.44
CA VAL A 39 9.50 -10.29 9.66
C VAL A 39 8.26 -9.53 10.16
N THR A 40 7.35 -9.08 9.28
CA THR A 40 6.16 -8.29 9.62
C THR A 40 5.30 -8.97 10.67
N GLY A 41 5.14 -10.30 10.62
CA GLY A 41 4.40 -11.04 11.65
C GLY A 41 5.03 -10.93 13.05
N HIS A 42 6.37 -10.99 13.14
CA HIS A 42 7.09 -10.76 14.39
C HIS A 42 6.94 -9.31 14.85
N LEU A 43 7.07 -8.34 13.94
CA LEU A 43 6.88 -6.92 14.25
C LEU A 43 5.48 -6.64 14.82
N ILE A 44 4.43 -7.20 14.22
CA ILE A 44 3.05 -7.05 14.69
C ILE A 44 2.89 -7.62 16.09
N ARG A 45 3.52 -8.76 16.40
CA ARG A 45 3.49 -9.36 17.74
C ARG A 45 4.14 -8.47 18.80
N PHE A 46 5.24 -7.80 18.48
CA PHE A 46 5.98 -6.95 19.44
C PHE A 46 5.43 -5.52 19.56
N PHE A 47 5.09 -4.89 18.44
CA PHE A 47 4.70 -3.47 18.40
C PHE A 47 3.18 -3.26 18.34
N GLY A 48 2.41 -4.31 18.01
CA GLY A 48 0.97 -4.22 17.79
C GLY A 48 0.62 -3.93 16.32
N VAL A 49 -0.53 -4.47 15.89
CA VAL A 49 -1.00 -4.43 14.50
C VAL A 49 -1.21 -3.00 13.99
N THR A 50 -1.88 -2.15 14.76
CA THR A 50 -2.22 -0.77 14.38
C THR A 50 -0.98 0.11 14.23
N ARG A 51 0.04 -0.05 15.08
CA ARG A 51 1.29 0.73 14.99
C ARG A 51 2.08 0.43 13.73
N ILE A 52 2.19 -0.86 13.37
CA ILE A 52 2.83 -1.27 12.11
C ILE A 52 2.04 -0.78 10.90
N MET A 53 0.70 -0.83 10.96
CA MET A 53 -0.14 -0.31 9.89
C MET A 53 0.06 1.19 9.64
N ILE A 54 0.30 2.02 10.67
CA ILE A 54 0.56 3.46 10.50
C ILE A 54 1.83 3.72 9.68
N CYS A 55 2.85 2.86 9.80
CA CYS A 55 4.06 2.97 8.97
C CYS A 55 3.77 2.80 7.48
N GLY A 56 2.70 2.06 7.12
CA GLY A 56 2.31 1.81 5.74
C GLY A 56 1.99 3.10 4.97
N PRO A 57 0.99 3.90 5.36
CA PRO A 57 0.67 5.18 4.73
C PRO A 57 1.84 6.16 4.73
N VAL A 58 2.70 6.16 5.74
CA VAL A 58 3.93 6.97 5.77
C VAL A 58 4.89 6.55 4.65
N MET A 59 5.11 5.25 4.45
CA MET A 59 5.90 4.75 3.33
C MET A 59 5.28 5.04 1.97
N LEU A 60 3.94 4.99 1.86
CA LEU A 60 3.22 5.38 0.65
C LEU A 60 3.38 6.88 0.35
N LEU A 61 3.38 7.73 1.37
CA LEU A 61 3.65 9.15 1.22
C LEU A 61 5.09 9.40 0.75
N MET A 62 6.06 8.72 1.34
CA MET A 62 7.46 8.79 0.90
C MET A 62 7.64 8.32 -0.56
N CYS A 63 6.92 7.27 -0.97
CA CYS A 63 6.86 6.83 -2.37
C CYS A 63 6.41 7.96 -3.31
N VAL A 64 5.33 8.66 -2.96
CA VAL A 64 4.83 9.81 -3.74
C VAL A 64 5.88 10.93 -3.80
N LEU A 65 6.51 11.27 -2.67
CA LEU A 65 7.53 12.31 -2.62
C LEU A 65 8.74 11.97 -3.51
N VAL A 66 9.21 10.72 -3.50
CA VAL A 66 10.31 10.26 -4.37
C VAL A 66 9.90 10.37 -5.85
N ASN A 67 8.68 9.96 -6.21
CA ASN A 67 8.19 10.05 -7.58
C ASN A 67 8.03 11.49 -8.09
N LEU A 68 7.73 12.44 -7.20
CA LEU A 68 7.62 13.86 -7.53
C LEU A 68 8.99 14.55 -7.59
N HIS A 69 10.00 14.01 -6.89
CA HIS A 69 11.34 14.58 -6.85
C HIS A 69 12.15 14.32 -8.13
N GLY A 70 11.93 13.19 -8.80
CA GLY A 70 12.63 12.89 -10.05
C GLY A 70 12.18 11.62 -10.75
N THR A 71 12.60 11.48 -12.00
CA THR A 71 12.23 10.38 -12.91
C THR A 71 13.44 9.57 -13.36
N THR A 72 14.42 9.37 -12.47
CA THR A 72 15.55 8.47 -12.74
C THR A 72 15.21 7.03 -12.35
N LEU A 73 15.95 6.05 -12.87
CA LEU A 73 15.77 4.64 -12.53
C LEU A 73 15.80 4.37 -11.01
N LEU A 74 16.64 5.12 -10.27
CA LEU A 74 16.72 5.00 -8.82
C LEU A 74 15.48 5.55 -8.13
N HIS A 75 14.88 6.65 -8.64
CA HIS A 75 13.63 7.18 -8.11
C HIS A 75 12.50 6.17 -8.32
N PHE A 76 12.35 5.61 -9.54
CA PHE A 76 11.33 4.59 -9.81
C PHE A 76 11.52 3.33 -8.94
N THR A 77 12.74 2.79 -8.88
CA THR A 77 13.03 1.61 -8.03
C THR A 77 12.73 1.90 -6.57
N GLY A 78 13.27 3.01 -6.03
CA GLY A 78 13.10 3.39 -4.63
C GLY A 78 11.64 3.64 -4.27
N ALA A 79 10.90 4.35 -5.12
CA ALA A 79 9.49 4.60 -4.93
C ALA A 79 8.68 3.30 -4.95
N LEU A 80 8.95 2.37 -5.88
CA LEU A 80 8.20 1.11 -5.93
C LEU A 80 8.56 0.15 -4.80
N VAL A 81 9.80 0.17 -4.32
CA VAL A 81 10.17 -0.56 -3.11
C VAL A 81 9.39 -0.01 -1.91
N LEU A 82 9.38 1.31 -1.70
CA LEU A 82 8.58 1.95 -0.64
C LEU A 82 7.09 1.63 -0.78
N LEU A 83 6.56 1.64 -2.01
CA LEU A 83 5.18 1.26 -2.32
C LEU A 83 4.89 -0.18 -1.90
N GLY A 84 5.81 -1.11 -2.16
CA GLY A 84 5.69 -2.53 -1.83
C GLY A 84 5.70 -2.76 -0.31
N ILE A 85 6.65 -2.15 0.41
CA ILE A 85 6.73 -2.28 1.87
C ILE A 85 5.51 -1.62 2.53
N GLY A 86 5.11 -0.43 2.07
CA GLY A 86 3.93 0.26 2.60
C GLY A 86 2.65 -0.54 2.39
N TRP A 87 2.51 -1.20 1.24
CA TRP A 87 1.42 -2.13 0.99
C TRP A 87 1.48 -3.36 1.91
N ASN A 88 2.65 -3.95 2.13
CA ASN A 88 2.81 -5.11 3.00
C ASN A 88 2.25 -4.85 4.40
N PHE A 89 2.66 -3.74 5.03
CA PHE A 89 2.21 -3.39 6.38
C PHE A 89 0.70 -3.17 6.48
N LEU A 90 0.11 -2.53 5.47
CA LEU A 90 -1.35 -2.34 5.40
C LEU A 90 -2.10 -3.64 5.13
N PHE A 91 -1.61 -4.47 4.21
CA PHE A 91 -2.29 -5.70 3.80
C PHE A 91 -2.22 -6.76 4.90
N VAL A 92 -1.03 -7.02 5.44
CA VAL A 92 -0.84 -7.98 6.55
C VAL A 92 -1.56 -7.48 7.80
N GLY A 93 -1.44 -6.18 8.13
CA GLY A 93 -2.14 -5.62 9.28
C GLY A 93 -3.66 -5.64 9.14
N GLY A 94 -4.19 -5.28 7.95
CA GLY A 94 -5.62 -5.29 7.68
C GLY A 94 -6.22 -6.69 7.69
N THR A 95 -5.54 -7.67 7.11
CA THR A 95 -5.98 -9.08 7.16
C THR A 95 -5.88 -9.66 8.57
N THR A 96 -4.88 -9.23 9.36
CA THR A 96 -4.80 -9.57 10.80
C THR A 96 -6.00 -9.03 11.56
N LEU A 97 -6.34 -7.74 11.39
CA LEU A 97 -7.53 -7.13 12.01
C LEU A 97 -8.83 -7.82 11.58
N LEU A 98 -8.91 -8.26 10.33
CA LEU A 98 -10.08 -8.99 9.84
C LEU A 98 -10.32 -10.28 10.63
N THR A 99 -9.25 -10.94 11.10
CA THR A 99 -9.37 -12.15 11.92
C THR A 99 -9.97 -11.92 13.31
N GLU A 100 -9.99 -10.67 13.78
CA GLU A 100 -10.54 -10.31 15.09
C GLU A 100 -12.06 -10.11 15.07
N VAL A 101 -12.69 -10.00 13.89
CA VAL A 101 -14.10 -9.56 13.75
C VAL A 101 -15.06 -10.64 13.27
N TYR A 102 -14.59 -11.86 12.97
CA TYR A 102 -15.44 -12.95 12.50
C TYR A 102 -15.37 -14.18 13.40
N TRP A 103 -16.43 -14.99 13.42
CA TRP A 103 -16.38 -16.32 14.01
C TRP A 103 -15.78 -17.35 13.05
N PRO A 104 -15.19 -18.46 13.55
CA PRO A 104 -14.59 -19.49 12.69
C PRO A 104 -15.53 -20.03 11.60
N ALA A 105 -16.84 -20.12 11.90
CA ALA A 105 -17.86 -20.56 10.96
C ALA A 105 -18.09 -19.59 9.78
N GLU A 106 -17.77 -18.31 9.96
CA GLU A 106 -18.00 -17.25 8.96
C GLU A 106 -16.73 -16.86 8.21
N LYS A 107 -15.57 -17.34 8.67
CA LYS A 107 -14.23 -17.02 8.15
C LYS A 107 -14.17 -17.03 6.62
N ALA A 108 -14.63 -18.12 6.00
CA ALA A 108 -14.56 -18.28 4.54
C ALA A 108 -15.36 -17.19 3.79
N LYS A 109 -16.53 -16.81 4.31
CA LYS A 109 -17.37 -15.77 3.71
C LYS A 109 -16.76 -14.39 3.87
N VAL A 110 -16.28 -14.07 5.07
CA VAL A 110 -15.69 -12.75 5.37
C VAL A 110 -14.38 -12.55 4.62
N GLN A 111 -13.53 -13.57 4.58
CA GLN A 111 -12.28 -13.54 3.82
C GLN A 111 -12.54 -13.47 2.32
N GLY A 112 -13.51 -14.26 1.80
CA GLY A 112 -13.91 -14.19 0.40
C GLY A 112 -14.44 -12.81 0.00
N LEU A 113 -15.24 -12.16 0.86
CA LEU A 113 -15.70 -10.79 0.63
C LEU A 113 -14.55 -9.78 0.64
N ASN A 114 -13.61 -9.91 1.57
CA ASN A 114 -12.43 -9.04 1.63
C ASN A 114 -11.59 -9.16 0.35
N ASP A 115 -11.26 -10.38 -0.04
CA ASP A 115 -10.49 -10.65 -1.26
C ASP A 115 -11.23 -10.12 -2.49
N PHE A 116 -12.54 -10.33 -2.58
CA PHE A 116 -13.37 -9.80 -3.66
C PHE A 116 -13.29 -8.26 -3.74
N LEU A 117 -13.40 -7.54 -2.62
CA LEU A 117 -13.33 -6.08 -2.58
C LEU A 117 -11.92 -5.58 -2.96
N VAL A 118 -10.88 -6.22 -2.44
CA VAL A 118 -9.48 -5.88 -2.74
C VAL A 118 -9.22 -6.07 -4.24
N PHE A 119 -9.52 -7.25 -4.79
CA PHE A 119 -9.24 -7.55 -6.20
C PHE A 119 -10.15 -6.78 -7.16
N SER A 120 -11.40 -6.48 -6.80
CA SER A 120 -12.26 -5.59 -7.60
C SER A 120 -11.67 -4.18 -7.67
N THR A 121 -11.16 -3.67 -6.56
CA THR A 121 -10.50 -2.36 -6.52
C THR A 121 -9.20 -2.37 -7.34
N VAL A 122 -8.42 -3.44 -7.27
CA VAL A 122 -7.24 -3.64 -8.13
C VAL A 122 -7.64 -3.64 -9.60
N ALA A 123 -8.66 -4.39 -10.01
CA ALA A 123 -9.12 -4.44 -11.39
C ALA A 123 -9.55 -3.06 -11.90
N MET A 124 -10.39 -2.33 -11.14
CA MET A 124 -10.83 -0.98 -11.51
C MET A 124 -9.65 -0.02 -11.65
N THR A 125 -8.74 0.00 -10.67
CA THR A 125 -7.57 0.89 -10.69
C THR A 125 -6.57 0.54 -11.78
N ALA A 126 -6.43 -0.73 -12.16
CA ALA A 126 -5.58 -1.14 -13.28
C ALA A 126 -6.05 -0.51 -14.59
N VAL A 127 -7.35 -0.65 -14.89
CA VAL A 127 -7.96 -0.06 -16.09
C VAL A 127 -7.88 1.47 -16.07
N SER A 128 -8.18 2.08 -14.92
CA SER A 128 -8.12 3.54 -14.78
C SER A 128 -6.70 4.11 -14.87
N SER A 129 -5.67 3.39 -14.42
CA SER A 129 -4.30 3.92 -14.33
C SER A 129 -3.74 4.39 -15.68
N GLY A 130 -3.89 3.59 -16.74
CA GLY A 130 -3.41 3.94 -18.07
C GLY A 130 -4.17 5.13 -18.66
N PHE A 131 -5.49 5.15 -18.50
CA PHE A 131 -6.33 6.27 -18.96
C PHE A 131 -5.99 7.58 -18.22
N LEU A 132 -5.81 7.52 -16.89
CA LEU A 132 -5.41 8.68 -16.09
C LEU A 132 -4.00 9.15 -16.47
N HIS A 133 -3.07 8.24 -16.74
CA HIS A 133 -1.70 8.60 -17.11
C HIS A 133 -1.66 9.31 -18.46
N ASP A 134 -2.37 8.78 -19.46
CA ASP A 134 -2.48 9.38 -20.80
C ASP A 134 -3.08 10.80 -20.75
N LYS A 135 -4.13 11.01 -19.95
CA LYS A 135 -4.85 12.30 -19.90
C LYS A 135 -4.25 13.34 -18.97
N LEU A 136 -3.78 12.92 -17.80
CA LEU A 136 -3.40 13.82 -16.70
C LEU A 136 -1.89 13.81 -16.43
N GLY A 137 -1.17 12.81 -16.92
CA GLY A 137 0.26 12.65 -16.73
C GLY A 137 0.67 12.09 -15.37
N TRP A 138 1.98 11.85 -15.24
CA TRP A 138 2.60 11.23 -14.07
C TRP A 138 2.42 12.00 -12.77
N VAL A 139 2.60 13.32 -12.81
CA VAL A 139 2.49 14.19 -11.64
C VAL A 139 1.07 14.15 -11.06
N ALA A 140 0.06 14.19 -11.93
CA ALA A 140 -1.34 14.13 -11.50
C ALA A 140 -1.70 12.79 -10.83
N ILE A 141 -1.18 11.66 -11.34
CA ILE A 141 -1.37 10.35 -10.70
C ILE A 141 -0.82 10.33 -9.27
N ASN A 142 0.37 10.91 -9.08
CA ASN A 142 1.01 10.98 -7.76
C ASN A 142 0.23 11.87 -6.78
N TYR A 143 -0.36 12.97 -7.24
CA TYR A 143 -1.26 13.78 -6.40
C TYR A 143 -2.60 13.09 -6.14
N ALA A 144 -3.15 12.38 -7.11
CA ALA A 144 -4.46 11.72 -7.00
C ALA A 144 -4.51 10.64 -5.91
N VAL A 145 -3.38 10.03 -5.55
CA VAL A 145 -3.33 9.05 -4.45
C VAL A 145 -3.19 9.67 -3.06
N LEU A 146 -2.76 10.93 -2.93
CA LEU A 146 -2.56 11.57 -1.62
C LEU A 146 -3.83 11.60 -0.75
N PRO A 147 -5.03 11.94 -1.27
CA PRO A 147 -6.25 11.89 -0.47
C PRO A 147 -6.53 10.49 0.09
N ILE A 148 -6.28 9.45 -0.71
CA ILE A 148 -6.51 8.05 -0.30
C ILE A 148 -5.52 7.64 0.80
N ILE A 149 -4.25 8.04 0.67
CA ILE A 149 -3.22 7.83 1.70
C ILE A 149 -3.61 8.55 2.99
N GLY A 150 -4.10 9.79 2.89
CA GLY A 150 -4.57 10.58 4.03
C GLY A 150 -5.74 9.91 4.75
N ILE A 151 -6.73 9.42 4.00
CA ILE A 151 -7.86 8.66 4.56
C ILE A 151 -7.34 7.42 5.29
N ALA A 152 -6.48 6.61 4.65
CA ALA A 152 -5.93 5.42 5.26
C ALA A 152 -5.14 5.73 6.56
N PHE A 153 -4.30 6.76 6.53
CA PHE A 153 -3.56 7.20 7.71
C PHE A 153 -4.51 7.63 8.85
N CYS A 154 -5.47 8.50 8.56
CA CYS A 154 -6.45 8.97 9.54
C CYS A 154 -7.28 7.82 10.11
N SER A 155 -7.73 6.86 9.29
CA SER A 155 -8.51 5.71 9.75
C SER A 155 -7.72 4.81 10.70
N VAL A 156 -6.45 4.52 10.39
CA VAL A 156 -5.61 3.67 11.25
C VAL A 156 -5.20 4.42 12.52
N ALA A 157 -4.84 5.70 12.41
CA ALA A 157 -4.51 6.54 13.57
C ALA A 157 -5.69 6.69 14.53
N TRP A 158 -6.90 6.86 13.99
CA TRP A 158 -8.14 6.88 14.77
C TRP A 158 -8.39 5.56 15.49
N LEU A 159 -8.17 4.43 14.82
CA LEU A 159 -8.32 3.10 15.41
C LEU A 159 -7.32 2.87 16.57
N GLU A 160 -6.06 3.26 16.38
CA GLU A 160 -5.04 3.21 17.44
C GLU A 160 -5.44 4.07 18.64
N TRP A 161 -5.93 5.29 18.40
CA TRP A 161 -6.38 6.17 19.47
C TRP A 161 -7.54 5.54 20.26
N ARG A 162 -8.54 4.98 19.57
CA ARG A 162 -9.65 4.28 20.24
C ARG A 162 -9.19 3.07 21.07
N ARG A 163 -8.26 2.26 20.55
CA ARG A 163 -7.71 1.10 21.29
C ARG A 163 -6.99 1.53 22.56
N ARG A 164 -6.21 2.63 22.51
CA ARG A 164 -5.53 3.17 23.69
C ARG A 164 -6.49 3.68 24.76
N MET A 165 -7.55 4.37 24.36
CA MET A 165 -8.57 4.87 25.28
C MET A 165 -9.32 3.73 25.99
N SER A 166 -9.57 2.61 25.30
CA SER A 166 -10.18 1.42 25.91
C SER A 166 -9.30 0.85 27.03
N LEU A 167 -8.00 0.70 26.77
CA LEU A 167 -7.04 0.15 27.72
C LEU A 167 -6.85 1.05 28.95
N SER A 168 -6.95 2.38 28.80
CA SER A 168 -6.89 3.29 29.96
C SER A 168 -8.16 3.24 30.82
N ASN A 169 -9.31 2.96 30.22
CA ASN A 169 -10.59 2.92 30.94
C ASN A 169 -10.79 1.62 31.74
N GLU A 170 -10.12 0.53 31.34
CA GLU A 170 -10.09 -0.74 32.10
C GLU A 170 -9.08 -0.72 33.26
N ALA A 171 -8.16 0.25 33.27
CA ALA A 171 -7.13 0.39 34.30
C ALA A 171 -7.52 1.33 35.47
N VAL A 172 -8.72 1.92 35.43
CA VAL A 172 -9.33 2.78 36.46
C VAL A 172 -10.50 2.05 37.09
#